data_AF-A0A842NVW2-F1
#
_entry.id   AF-A0A842NVW2-F1
#
_cell.length_a   1.000
_cell.length_b   1.000
_cell.length_c   1.000
_cell.angle_alpha   90.00
_cell.angle_beta   90.00
_cell.angle_gamma   90.00
#
_symmetry.space_group_name_H-M   'P 1'
#
loop_
_entity.id
_entity.type
_entity.pdbx_description
1 polymer ?
#
loop_
_entity_poly.entity_id
_entity_poly.type
_entity_poly.pdbx_seq_one_letter_code
_entity_poly.pdbx_strand_id
1 'polypeptide(L)'
;MAWVVIIIIAKSLKFEKYGFELKAYSLVYKNKGVNDVLIRLLGRTKRGIRVFADLSVIAGFIMMGFAFYFLLNNVSNYFVAQDNFSELTVLIPGVTLTSAPAITYFLLSIPIVLVIHEGAHGIVAALEKIKIKTGGFAIFIALFAGFVEPDEEEFEKAKKI
;
A
#
# COMPACT_ATOMS: atom_id res chain seq x y z
N MET A 1 -6.69 22.91 -11.70
CA MET A 1 -6.05 23.98 -10.90
C MET A 1 -5.09 23.39 -9.85
N ALA A 2 -5.54 22.61 -8.86
CA ALA A 2 -4.67 22.02 -7.82
C ALA A 2 -3.50 21.17 -8.37
N TRP A 3 -3.74 20.39 -9.44
CA TRP A 3 -2.71 19.54 -10.04
C TRP A 3 -1.59 20.32 -10.75
N VAL A 4 -1.92 21.48 -11.30
CA VAL A 4 -0.94 22.41 -11.89
C VAL A 4 -0.08 23.05 -10.81
N VAL A 5 -0.66 23.40 -9.66
CA VAL A 5 0.07 23.95 -8.50
C VAL A 5 1.02 22.91 -7.91
N ILE A 6 0.58 21.65 -7.76
CA ILE A 6 1.43 20.55 -7.27
C ILE A 6 2.60 20.30 -8.23
N ILE A 7 2.37 20.32 -9.54
CA ILE A 7 3.45 20.19 -10.54
C ILE A 7 4.42 21.37 -10.46
N ILE A 8 3.92 22.62 -10.32
CA ILE A 8 4.77 23.81 -10.22
C ILE A 8 5.62 23.79 -8.94
N ILE A 9 5.04 23.41 -7.79
CA ILE A 9 5.76 23.30 -6.51
C ILE A 9 6.79 22.17 -6.57
N ALA A 10 6.41 20.99 -7.10
CA ALA A 10 7.32 19.86 -7.24
C ALA A 10 8.51 20.17 -8.17
N LYS A 11 8.25 20.90 -9.26
CA LYS A 11 9.27 21.36 -10.22
C LYS A 11 10.14 22.49 -9.65
N SER A 12 9.56 23.38 -8.83
CA SER A 12 10.28 24.47 -8.15
C SER A 12 11.24 23.97 -7.06
N LEU A 13 10.91 22.87 -6.38
CA LEU A 13 11.71 22.30 -5.29
C LEU A 13 12.78 21.29 -5.77
N LYS A 14 12.95 21.09 -7.08
CA LYS A 14 13.95 20.16 -7.67
C LYS A 14 13.93 18.75 -7.04
N PHE A 15 12.74 18.22 -6.77
CA PHE A 15 12.56 16.89 -6.15
C PHE A 15 13.13 15.73 -6.99
N GLU A 16 13.43 15.93 -8.26
CA GLU A 16 14.17 14.97 -9.11
C GLU A 16 15.52 14.57 -8.51
N LYS A 17 16.19 15.45 -7.75
CA LYS A 17 17.44 15.13 -7.04
C LYS A 17 17.28 14.15 -5.87
N TYR A 18 16.05 13.90 -5.42
CA TYR A 18 15.74 13.04 -4.27
C TYR A 18 15.02 11.74 -4.65
N GLY A 19 14.97 11.38 -5.94
CA GLY A 19 14.37 10.12 -6.41
C GLY A 19 12.88 10.20 -6.77
N PHE A 20 12.36 11.42 -7.00
CA PHE A 20 11.01 11.62 -7.53
C PHE A 20 11.03 11.63 -9.06
N GLU A 21 10.41 10.64 -9.68
CA GLU A 21 10.09 10.62 -11.12
C GLU A 21 8.74 11.33 -11.32
N LEU A 22 8.78 12.51 -11.91
CA LEU A 22 7.60 13.31 -12.26
C LEU A 22 7.22 13.05 -13.72
N LYS A 23 6.09 12.36 -13.94
CA LYS A 23 5.44 12.27 -15.26
C LYS A 23 4.22 13.18 -15.27
N ALA A 24 3.76 13.59 -16.46
CA ALA A 24 2.66 14.56 -16.62
C ALA A 24 1.37 14.22 -15.84
N TYR A 25 1.13 12.94 -15.55
CA TYR A 25 -0.04 12.46 -14.81
C TYR A 25 0.30 11.69 -13.53
N SER A 26 1.59 11.49 -13.22
CA SER A 26 1.99 10.67 -12.08
C SER A 26 3.23 11.19 -11.37
N LEU A 27 3.22 11.09 -10.05
CA LEU A 27 4.38 11.38 -9.20
C LEU A 27 4.81 10.09 -8.53
N VAL A 28 6.02 9.62 -8.80
CA VAL A 28 6.56 8.37 -8.24
C VAL A 28 7.80 8.68 -7.42
N TYR A 29 7.78 8.36 -6.15
CA TYR A 29 8.94 8.38 -5.27
C TYR A 29 9.54 6.99 -5.19
N LYS A 30 10.83 6.85 -5.52
CA LYS A 30 11.59 5.61 -5.38
C LYS A 30 12.69 5.79 -4.36
N ASN A 31 12.72 4.92 -3.36
CA ASN A 31 13.78 4.84 -2.38
C ASN A 31 14.50 3.47 -2.50
N LYS A 32 15.80 3.53 -2.81
CA LYS A 32 16.68 2.35 -2.93
C LYS A 32 17.21 1.86 -1.58
N GLY A 33 17.13 2.68 -0.52
CA GLY A 33 17.62 2.36 0.82
C GLY A 33 16.66 1.52 1.67
N VAL A 34 15.47 1.18 1.14
CA VAL A 34 14.44 0.41 1.86
C VAL A 34 15.00 -0.97 2.26
N ASN A 35 15.79 -1.60 1.39
CA ASN A 35 16.38 -2.91 1.65
C ASN A 35 17.31 -2.91 2.89
N ASP A 36 18.19 -1.91 3.02
CA ASP A 36 19.13 -1.83 4.15
C ASP A 36 18.41 -1.60 5.49
N VAL A 37 17.34 -0.81 5.48
CA VAL A 37 16.49 -0.58 6.65
C VAL A 37 15.82 -1.88 7.08
N LEU A 38 15.25 -2.62 6.14
CA LEU A 38 14.58 -3.90 6.40
C LEU A 38 15.55 -4.96 6.92
N ILE A 39 16.74 -5.10 6.30
CA ILE A 39 17.77 -6.04 6.74
C ILE A 39 18.25 -5.71 8.17
N ARG A 40 18.44 -4.42 8.50
CA ARG A 40 18.80 -3.99 9.86
C ARG A 40 17.71 -4.31 10.88
N LEU A 41 16.44 -4.12 10.51
CA LEU A 41 15.29 -4.45 11.35
C LEU A 41 15.26 -5.96 11.63
N LEU A 42 15.37 -6.77 10.57
CA LEU A 42 15.43 -8.23 10.66
C LEU A 42 16.62 -8.74 11.46
N GLY A 43 17.80 -8.12 11.32
CA GLY A 43 19.01 -8.53 12.03
C GLY A 43 18.86 -8.45 13.55
N ARG A 44 18.01 -7.55 14.07
CA ARG A 44 17.79 -7.37 15.51
C ARG A 44 16.63 -8.19 16.08
N THR A 45 15.58 -8.45 15.31
CA THR A 45 14.32 -9.05 15.84
C THR A 45 13.79 -10.22 15.02
N LYS A 46 14.66 -10.92 14.27
CA LYS A 46 14.32 -12.03 13.36
C LYS A 46 13.29 -13.04 13.89
N ARG A 47 13.44 -13.48 15.15
CA ARG A 47 12.55 -14.50 15.73
C ARG A 47 11.13 -13.96 15.97
N GLY A 48 11.00 -12.72 16.46
CA GLY A 48 9.71 -12.08 16.67
C GLY A 48 9.00 -11.76 15.36
N ILE A 49 9.75 -11.26 14.37
CA ILE A 49 9.21 -10.95 13.04
C ILE A 49 8.71 -12.22 12.34
N ARG A 50 9.43 -13.35 12.46
CA ARG A 50 9.00 -14.62 11.86
C ARG A 50 7.66 -15.09 12.43
N VAL A 51 7.51 -15.12 13.76
CA VAL A 51 6.25 -15.52 14.40
C VAL A 51 5.11 -14.59 13.99
N PHE A 52 5.38 -13.29 13.94
CA PHE A 52 4.40 -12.30 13.47
C PHE A 52 4.01 -12.56 12.00
N ALA A 53 4.97 -12.82 11.11
CA ALA A 53 4.73 -13.13 9.71
C ALA A 53 3.86 -14.38 9.56
N ASP A 54 4.22 -15.49 10.21
CA ASP A 54 3.47 -16.75 10.14
C ASP A 54 2.02 -16.59 10.65
N LEU A 55 1.83 -15.91 11.78
CA LEU A 55 0.51 -15.59 12.32
C LEU A 55 -0.29 -14.67 11.39
N SER A 56 0.36 -13.68 10.78
CA SER A 56 -0.29 -12.73 9.87
C SER A 56 -0.78 -13.40 8.60
N VAL A 57 -0.08 -14.42 8.09
CA VAL A 57 -0.52 -15.22 6.94
C VAL A 57 -1.80 -15.99 7.28
N ILE A 58 -1.83 -16.67 8.43
CA ILE A 58 -3.02 -17.41 8.89
C ILE A 58 -4.20 -16.44 9.09
N ALA A 59 -3.97 -15.31 9.76
CA ALA A 59 -4.98 -14.28 9.95
C ALA A 59 -5.49 -13.74 8.61
N GLY A 60 -4.61 -13.58 7.62
CA GLY A 60 -4.97 -13.16 6.26
C GLY A 60 -5.95 -14.12 5.59
N PHE A 61 -5.73 -15.44 5.68
CA PHE A 61 -6.67 -16.44 5.15
C PHE A 61 -8.02 -16.41 5.87
N ILE A 62 -8.03 -16.24 7.20
CA ILE A 62 -9.27 -16.12 7.98
C ILE A 62 -10.03 -14.86 7.56
N MET A 63 -9.35 -13.71 7.47
CA MET A 63 -9.96 -12.45 7.03
C MET A 63 -10.48 -12.52 5.60
N MET A 64 -9.79 -13.24 4.71
CA MET A 64 -10.27 -13.46 3.35
C MET A 64 -11.58 -14.26 3.35
N GLY A 65 -11.65 -15.35 4.13
CA GLY A 65 -12.90 -16.11 4.31
C GLY A 65 -14.03 -15.25 4.88
N PHE A 66 -13.74 -14.44 5.90
CA PHE A 66 -14.70 -13.49 6.47
C PHE A 66 -15.16 -12.44 5.46
N ALA A 67 -14.25 -11.90 4.63
CA ALA A 67 -14.59 -10.92 3.60
C ALA A 67 -15.56 -11.51 2.57
N PHE A 68 -15.34 -12.74 2.11
CA PHE A 68 -16.27 -13.42 1.21
C PHE A 68 -17.63 -13.66 1.87
N TYR A 69 -17.64 -14.16 3.11
CA TYR A 69 -18.87 -14.32 3.89
C TYR A 69 -19.64 -12.99 4.02
N PHE A 70 -18.95 -11.91 4.41
CA PHE A 70 -19.53 -10.59 4.55
C PHE A 70 -20.12 -10.08 3.23
N LEU A 71 -19.39 -10.18 2.13
CA LEU A 71 -19.86 -9.74 0.81
C LEU A 71 -21.09 -10.53 0.34
N LEU A 72 -21.07 -11.86 0.48
CA LEU A 72 -22.21 -12.71 0.13
C LEU A 72 -23.43 -12.40 0.99
N ASN A 73 -23.24 -12.25 2.30
CA ASN A 73 -24.31 -11.89 3.23
C ASN A 73 -24.88 -10.51 2.91
N ASN A 74 -24.03 -9.54 2.57
CA ASN A 74 -24.44 -8.18 2.21
C ASN A 74 -25.26 -8.18 0.91
N VAL A 75 -24.84 -8.93 -0.11
CA VAL A 75 -25.64 -9.13 -1.34
C VAL A 75 -26.98 -9.82 -1.04
N SER A 76 -27.01 -10.81 -0.15
CA SER A 76 -28.28 -11.45 0.26
C SER A 76 -29.21 -10.47 0.98
N ASN A 77 -28.67 -9.64 1.88
CA ASN A 77 -29.43 -8.65 2.63
C ASN A 77 -30.06 -7.60 1.71
N TYR A 78 -29.41 -7.24 0.60
CA TYR A 78 -29.97 -6.35 -0.41
C TYR A 78 -31.34 -6.82 -0.93
N PHE A 79 -31.55 -8.14 -1.07
CA PHE A 79 -32.79 -8.70 -1.60
C PHE A 79 -33.81 -9.10 -0.53
N VAL A 80 -33.36 -9.54 0.65
CA VAL A 80 -34.22 -10.18 1.67
C VAL A 80 -34.50 -9.27 2.86
N ALA A 81 -33.51 -8.49 3.29
CA ALA A 81 -33.57 -7.71 4.53
C ALA A 81 -32.81 -6.40 4.34
N GLN A 82 -33.40 -5.51 3.56
CA GLN A 82 -32.76 -4.28 3.09
C GLN A 82 -32.34 -3.34 4.22
N ASP A 83 -32.98 -3.42 5.39
CA ASP A 83 -32.59 -2.69 6.60
C ASP A 83 -31.20 -3.11 7.15
N ASN A 84 -30.73 -4.33 6.82
CA ASN A 84 -29.41 -4.85 7.19
C ASN A 84 -28.38 -4.78 6.05
N PHE A 85 -28.72 -4.11 4.94
CA PHE A 85 -27.79 -3.89 3.83
C PHE A 85 -26.80 -2.78 4.18
N SER A 86 -25.51 -3.00 3.93
CA SER A 86 -24.47 -1.99 4.16
C SER A 86 -23.83 -1.61 2.84
N GLU A 87 -24.07 -0.36 2.40
CA GLU A 87 -23.54 0.15 1.14
C GLU A 87 -22.02 0.29 1.18
N LEU A 88 -21.33 -0.37 0.25
CA LEU A 88 -19.89 -0.26 0.08
C LEU A 88 -19.57 0.82 -0.97
N THR A 89 -19.05 1.95 -0.51
CA THR A 89 -18.65 3.05 -1.40
C THR A 89 -17.15 3.08 -1.60
N VAL A 90 -16.70 3.21 -2.85
CA VAL A 90 -15.29 3.41 -3.18
C VAL A 90 -14.86 4.80 -2.72
N LEU A 91 -13.76 4.91 -1.98
CA LEU A 91 -13.25 6.20 -1.50
C LEU A 91 -12.48 6.92 -2.61
N ILE A 92 -13.08 7.96 -3.17
CA ILE A 92 -12.53 8.80 -4.24
C ILE A 92 -12.64 10.26 -3.78
N PRO A 93 -11.51 10.93 -3.49
CA PRO A 93 -11.48 12.35 -3.17
C PRO A 93 -12.17 13.19 -4.25
N GLY A 94 -13.13 14.01 -3.85
CA GLY A 94 -13.86 14.90 -4.75
C GLY A 94 -15.04 14.27 -5.48
N VAL A 95 -15.24 12.94 -5.40
CA VAL A 95 -16.42 12.26 -5.96
C VAL A 95 -17.28 11.69 -4.83
N THR A 96 -16.73 10.74 -4.06
CA THR A 96 -17.44 10.13 -2.93
C THR A 96 -17.06 10.75 -1.59
N LEU A 97 -15.87 11.35 -1.50
CA LEU A 97 -15.44 12.18 -0.37
C LEU A 97 -15.54 13.66 -0.78
N THR A 98 -16.63 14.32 -0.39
CA THR A 98 -16.92 15.70 -0.81
C THR A 98 -16.57 16.76 0.24
N SER A 99 -16.43 16.38 1.51
CA SER A 99 -16.11 17.32 2.58
C SER A 99 -14.60 17.51 2.73
N ALA A 100 -14.18 18.78 2.92
CA ALA A 100 -12.76 19.12 3.11
C ALA A 100 -12.10 18.36 4.30
N PRO A 101 -12.77 18.15 5.45
CA PRO A 101 -12.22 17.34 6.53
C PRO A 101 -12.03 15.87 6.12
N ALA A 102 -12.99 15.26 5.41
CA ALA A 102 -12.89 13.85 5.01
C ALA A 102 -11.78 13.63 3.99
N ILE A 103 -11.62 14.54 3.03
CA ILE A 103 -10.51 14.52 2.07
C ILE A 103 -9.18 14.66 2.82
N THR A 104 -9.08 15.56 3.81
CA THR A 104 -7.86 15.76 4.59
C THR A 104 -7.49 14.50 5.37
N TYR A 105 -8.45 13.89 6.08
CA TYR A 105 -8.20 12.64 6.80
C TYR A 105 -7.75 11.52 5.85
N PHE A 106 -8.43 11.37 4.72
CA PHE A 106 -8.07 10.37 3.71
C PHE A 106 -6.63 10.57 3.19
N LEU A 107 -6.26 11.80 2.84
CA LEU A 107 -4.92 12.13 2.34
C LEU A 107 -3.82 11.90 3.39
N LEU A 108 -4.12 12.09 4.68
CA LEU A 108 -3.17 11.82 5.77
C LEU A 108 -3.06 10.33 6.10
N SER A 109 -4.17 9.60 6.04
CA SER A 109 -4.21 8.18 6.40
C SER A 109 -3.59 7.28 5.32
N ILE A 110 -3.76 7.60 4.05
CA ILE A 110 -3.29 6.73 2.95
C ILE A 110 -1.78 6.45 2.99
N PRO A 111 -0.88 7.45 3.07
CA PRO A 111 0.55 7.17 3.09
C PRO A 111 0.93 6.28 4.25
N ILE A 112 0.29 6.46 5.41
CA ILE A 112 0.54 5.65 6.61
C ILE A 112 0.15 4.19 6.35
N VAL A 113 -1.07 3.97 5.83
CA VAL A 113 -1.56 2.62 5.54
C VAL A 113 -0.68 1.93 4.48
N LEU A 114 -0.34 2.63 3.40
CA LEU A 114 0.47 2.07 2.31
C LEU A 114 1.90 1.78 2.75
N VAL A 115 2.53 2.65 3.54
CA VAL A 115 3.87 2.39 4.07
C VAL A 115 3.86 1.17 4.99
N ILE A 116 2.83 1.01 5.83
CA ILE A 116 2.72 -0.17 6.70
C ILE A 116 2.44 -1.43 5.89
N HIS A 117 1.53 -1.37 4.90
CA HIS A 117 1.14 -2.50 4.08
C HIS A 117 2.29 -3.02 3.22
N GLU A 118 2.89 -2.14 2.43
CA GLU A 118 4.03 -2.49 1.57
C GLU A 118 5.29 -2.76 2.38
N GLY A 119 5.46 -2.06 3.50
CA GLY A 119 6.53 -2.33 4.46
C GLY A 119 6.42 -3.74 5.03
N ALA A 120 5.20 -4.21 5.35
CA ALA A 120 4.97 -5.58 5.80
C ALA A 120 5.32 -6.61 4.72
N HIS A 121 4.92 -6.38 3.46
CA HIS A 121 5.34 -7.21 2.33
C HIS A 121 6.87 -7.25 2.19
N GLY A 122 7.52 -6.10 2.32
CA GLY A 122 8.97 -6.00 2.28
C GLY A 122 9.67 -6.72 3.43
N ILE A 123 9.11 -6.69 4.64
CA ILE A 123 9.63 -7.44 5.79
C ILE A 123 9.56 -8.95 5.53
N VAL A 124 8.45 -9.43 4.98
CA VAL A 124 8.27 -10.86 4.65
C VAL A 124 9.21 -11.27 3.51
N ALA A 125 9.35 -10.45 2.46
CA ALA A 125 10.30 -10.71 1.39
C ALA A 125 11.75 -10.79 1.92
N ALA A 126 12.13 -9.88 2.81
CA ALA A 126 13.45 -9.89 3.43
C ALA A 126 13.66 -11.08 4.40
N LEU A 127 12.60 -11.57 5.07
CA LEU A 127 12.64 -12.81 5.86
C LEU A 127 12.94 -14.03 4.99
N GLU A 128 12.34 -14.10 3.82
CA GLU A 128 12.55 -15.13 2.80
C GLU A 128 13.86 -14.93 2.00
N LYS A 129 14.68 -13.95 2.40
CA LYS A 129 15.97 -13.59 1.78
C LYS A 129 15.85 -13.14 0.33
N ILE A 130 14.70 -12.59 -0.05
CA ILE A 130 14.49 -11.96 -1.36
C ILE A 130 14.89 -10.49 -1.21
N LYS A 131 15.90 -10.03 -1.95
CA LYS A 131 16.31 -8.63 -1.93
C LYS A 131 15.22 -7.74 -2.51
N ILE A 132 15.13 -6.53 -1.98
CA ILE A 132 14.25 -5.49 -2.48
C ILE A 132 15.09 -4.51 -3.29
N LYS A 133 14.75 -4.34 -4.57
CA LYS A 133 15.46 -3.41 -5.48
C LYS A 133 15.07 -1.97 -5.18
N THR A 134 13.77 -1.71 -5.07
CA THR A 134 13.25 -0.39 -4.75
C THR A 134 11.97 -0.50 -3.92
N GLY A 135 11.68 0.51 -3.09
CA GLY A 135 10.36 0.69 -2.49
C GLY A 135 9.95 2.15 -2.62
N GLY A 136 8.66 2.42 -2.64
CA GLY A 136 8.21 3.73 -3.06
C GLY A 136 6.72 3.99 -2.91
N PHE A 137 6.35 5.17 -3.38
CA PHE A 137 4.99 5.67 -3.37
C PHE A 137 4.70 6.37 -4.69
N ALA A 138 3.55 6.09 -5.27
CA ALA A 138 3.08 6.65 -6.52
C ALA A 138 1.72 7.32 -6.33
N ILE A 139 1.55 8.49 -6.94
CA ILE A 139 0.27 9.19 -7.06
C ILE A 139 -0.07 9.27 -8.53
N PHE A 140 -1.26 8.79 -8.92
CA PHE A 140 -1.82 8.93 -10.25
C PHE A 140 -3.15 9.69 -10.16
N ILE A 141 -3.15 10.98 -10.52
CA ILE A 141 -4.30 11.90 -10.44
C ILE A 141 -4.85 12.03 -9.00
N ALA A 142 -5.65 11.04 -8.56
CA ALA A 142 -6.27 10.93 -7.23
C ALA A 142 -6.10 9.53 -6.61
N LEU A 143 -5.46 8.61 -7.31
CA LEU A 143 -5.12 7.27 -6.84
C LEU A 143 -3.73 7.29 -6.22
N PHE A 144 -3.61 6.66 -5.06
CA PHE A 144 -2.37 6.54 -4.32
C PHE A 144 -1.99 5.07 -4.27
N ALA A 145 -0.74 4.77 -4.53
CA ALA A 145 -0.21 3.43 -4.53
C ALA A 145 1.13 3.42 -3.79
N GLY A 146 1.30 2.49 -2.85
CA GLY A 146 2.61 2.13 -2.34
C GLY A 146 3.15 0.98 -3.18
N PHE A 147 4.46 0.81 -3.24
CA PHE A 147 5.03 -0.39 -3.82
C PHE A 147 6.35 -0.76 -3.15
N VAL A 148 6.63 -2.05 -3.08
CA VAL A 148 7.95 -2.61 -2.79
C VAL A 148 8.28 -3.61 -3.90
N GLU A 149 9.30 -3.32 -4.69
CA GLU A 149 9.76 -4.14 -5.82
C GLU A 149 10.85 -5.13 -5.35
N PRO A 150 10.55 -6.44 -5.27
CA PRO A 150 11.56 -7.46 -5.05
C PRO A 150 12.48 -7.63 -6.28
N ASP A 151 13.65 -8.20 -6.07
CA ASP A 151 14.53 -8.63 -7.16
C ASP A 151 13.89 -9.82 -7.88
N GLU A 152 13.37 -9.58 -9.10
CA GLU A 152 12.74 -10.61 -9.94
C GLU A 152 13.60 -11.87 -10.11
N GLU A 153 14.92 -11.75 -10.26
CA GLU A 153 15.77 -12.94 -10.43
C GLU A 153 15.86 -13.78 -9.15
N GLU A 154 15.95 -13.13 -7.99
CA GLU A 154 15.94 -13.84 -6.70
C GLU A 154 14.56 -14.38 -6.39
N PHE A 155 13.49 -13.65 -6.75
CA PHE A 155 12.11 -14.08 -6.57
C PHE A 155 11.79 -15.32 -7.43
N GLU A 156 12.19 -15.34 -8.70
CA GLU A 156 12.04 -16.50 -9.57
C GLU A 156 12.87 -17.70 -9.07
N LYS A 157 14.09 -17.44 -8.57
CA LYS A 157 14.94 -18.48 -7.95
C LYS A 157 14.36 -18.97 -6.62
N ALA A 158 13.62 -18.13 -5.91
CA ALA A 158 13.09 -18.44 -4.58
C ALA A 158 11.95 -19.48 -4.61
N LYS A 159 11.39 -19.85 -5.78
CA LYS A 159 10.44 -20.98 -5.83
C LYS A 159 10.51 -21.84 -7.09
N LYS A 160 10.78 -23.13 -6.86
CA LYS A 160 9.76 -24.19 -7.00
C LYS A 160 9.86 -25.13 -5.78
N ILE A 161 8.90 -25.01 -4.86
CA ILE A 161 8.47 -26.13 -4.00
C ILE A 161 7.09 -26.51 -4.51
#